data_AF-A0A537CFP6-F1
#
_entry.id   AF-A0A537CFP6-F1
#
_cell.length_a   1.000
_cell.length_b   1.000
_cell.length_c   1.000
_cell.angle_alpha   90.00
_cell.angle_beta   90.00
_cell.angle_gamma   90.00
#
_symmetry.space_group_name_H-M   'P 1'
#
loop_
_entity.id
_entity.type
_entity.pdbx_description
1 polymer ?
#
loop_
_entity_poly.entity_id
_entity_poly.type
_entity_poly.pdbx_seq_one_letter_code
_entity_poly.pdbx_strand_id
1 'polypeptide(L)'
;MSQTQTRKQKILGDVKRKRRQRALTTFTIAIILIAVIVVAVVFLRPPPNLVPLPDYLSHCVEGQVYHSHPNLTISINGANFALPPSPGTFDNGCQQPIHTHDATGTLHIETDQNRDYTLGDWFRYLQLYSDFRPQSRRNTPPKHDCKWQSRY
;
A
#
# COMPACT_ATOMS: atom_id res chain seq x y z
N MET A 1 54.41 -14.28 47.13
CA MET A 1 53.16 -13.64 46.65
C MET A 1 52.04 -13.93 47.64
N SER A 2 51.26 -12.91 48.04
CA SER A 2 50.25 -13.02 49.11
C SER A 2 49.01 -13.81 48.66
N GLN A 3 48.61 -14.84 49.43
CA GLN A 3 47.43 -15.67 49.16
C GLN A 3 46.12 -14.86 48.99
N THR A 4 46.07 -13.67 49.56
CA THR A 4 44.92 -12.76 49.51
C THR A 4 44.72 -12.14 48.12
N GLN A 5 45.80 -11.93 47.36
CA GLN A 5 45.73 -11.37 46.01
C GLN A 5 45.17 -12.39 45.00
N THR A 6 45.53 -13.67 45.15
CA THR A 6 45.05 -14.78 44.31
C THR A 6 43.54 -15.02 44.46
N ARG A 7 42.99 -14.91 45.68
CA ARG A 7 41.56 -15.10 45.93
C ARG A 7 40.70 -13.99 45.30
N LYS A 8 41.15 -12.73 45.35
CA LYS A 8 40.47 -11.59 44.70
C LYS A 8 40.47 -11.71 43.17
N GLN A 9 41.59 -12.15 42.58
CA GLN A 9 41.67 -12.35 41.12
C GLN A 9 40.70 -13.43 40.63
N LYS A 10 40.56 -14.54 41.38
CA LYS A 10 39.61 -15.61 41.06
C LYS A 10 38.15 -15.13 41.11
N ILE A 11 37.77 -14.40 42.16
CA ILE A 11 36.42 -13.84 42.32
C ILE A 11 36.11 -12.82 41.22
N LEU A 12 37.05 -11.93 40.89
CA LEU A 12 36.87 -10.95 39.82
C LEU A 12 36.69 -11.63 38.45
N GLY A 13 37.42 -12.72 38.20
CA GLY A 13 37.26 -13.55 37.00
C GLY A 13 35.88 -14.20 36.93
N ASP A 14 35.41 -14.79 38.03
CA ASP A 14 34.09 -15.44 38.11
C ASP A 14 32.94 -14.44 37.94
N VAL A 15 33.06 -13.24 38.52
CA VAL A 15 32.09 -12.14 38.35
C VAL A 15 32.06 -11.65 36.90
N LYS A 16 33.22 -11.45 36.26
CA LYS A 16 33.29 -11.07 34.84
C LYS A 16 32.67 -12.13 33.93
N ARG A 17 32.93 -13.42 34.21
CA ARG A 17 32.35 -14.56 33.46
C ARG A 17 30.83 -14.61 33.61
N LYS A 18 30.30 -14.49 34.83
CA LYS A 18 28.85 -14.42 35.08
C LYS A 18 28.20 -13.22 34.39
N ARG A 19 28.85 -12.05 34.39
CA ARG A 19 28.34 -10.83 33.73
C ARG A 19 28.32 -10.97 32.21
N ARG A 20 29.36 -11.56 31.61
CA ARG A 20 29.41 -11.87 30.16
C ARG A 20 28.37 -12.91 29.78
N GLN A 21 28.18 -13.93 30.60
CA GLN A 21 27.17 -14.97 30.36
C GLN A 21 25.74 -14.39 30.43
N ARG A 22 25.46 -13.52 31.40
CA ARG A 22 24.18 -12.78 31.48
C ARG A 22 23.96 -11.89 30.25
N ALA A 23 24.98 -11.13 29.83
CA ALA A 23 24.91 -10.30 28.64
C ALA A 23 24.61 -11.12 27.38
N LEU A 24 25.29 -12.26 27.19
CA LEU A 24 25.05 -13.17 26.07
C LEU A 24 23.63 -13.74 26.10
N THR A 25 23.13 -14.18 27.26
CA THR A 25 21.73 -14.65 27.40
C THR A 25 20.71 -13.54 27.14
N THR A 26 20.99 -12.30 27.54
CA THR A 26 20.11 -11.16 27.25
C THR A 26 20.10 -10.85 25.74
N PHE A 27 21.25 -10.91 25.08
CA PHE A 27 21.31 -10.70 23.63
C PHE A 27 20.57 -11.79 22.85
N THR A 28 20.71 -13.06 23.21
CA THR A 28 19.96 -14.14 22.54
C THR A 28 18.46 -14.00 22.73
N ILE A 29 17.99 -13.67 23.95
CA ILE A 29 16.56 -13.42 24.20
C ILE A 29 16.06 -12.24 23.36
N ALA A 30 16.83 -11.14 23.30
CA ALA A 30 16.45 -9.97 22.50
C ALA A 30 16.34 -10.29 21.01
N ILE A 31 17.28 -11.05 20.44
CA ILE A 31 17.25 -11.47 19.04
C ILE A 31 16.01 -12.32 18.75
N ILE A 32 15.70 -13.27 19.64
CA ILE A 32 14.51 -14.14 19.49
C ILE A 32 13.23 -13.30 19.52
N LEU A 33 13.11 -12.35 20.46
CA LEU A 33 11.96 -11.46 20.53
C LEU A 33 11.80 -10.60 19.27
N ILE A 34 12.89 -10.02 18.76
CA ILE A 34 12.86 -9.25 17.51
C ILE A 34 12.41 -10.15 16.35
N ALA A 35 12.95 -11.37 16.24
CA ALA A 35 12.57 -12.30 15.19
C ALA A 35 11.06 -12.64 15.25
N VAL A 36 10.51 -12.90 16.43
CA VAL A 36 9.08 -13.16 16.63
C VAL A 36 8.25 -11.94 16.22
N ILE A 37 8.66 -10.73 16.58
CA ILE A 37 7.95 -9.50 16.19
C ILE A 37 7.99 -9.32 14.66
N VAL A 38 9.15 -9.52 14.03
CA VAL A 38 9.28 -9.40 12.57
C VAL A 38 8.38 -10.41 11.87
N VAL A 39 8.39 -11.67 12.32
CA VAL A 39 7.50 -12.72 11.81
C VAL A 39 6.04 -12.29 11.99
N ALA A 40 5.62 -11.89 13.20
CA ALA A 40 4.26 -11.43 13.45
C ALA A 40 3.88 -10.25 12.54
N VAL A 41 4.77 -9.26 12.36
CA VAL A 41 4.52 -8.11 11.48
C VAL A 41 4.41 -8.51 10.00
N VAL A 42 5.09 -9.57 9.56
CA VAL A 42 4.97 -10.08 8.18
C VAL A 42 3.68 -10.88 8.00
N PHE A 43 3.33 -11.74 8.95
CA PHE A 43 2.14 -12.59 8.88
C PHE A 43 0.83 -11.86 9.19
N LEU A 44 0.87 -10.78 9.98
CA LEU A 44 -0.30 -9.97 10.34
C LEU A 44 -0.52 -8.78 9.39
N ARG A 45 0.20 -8.70 8.26
CA ARG A 45 -0.12 -7.67 7.25
C ARG A 45 -1.47 -8.04 6.63
N PRO A 46 -2.49 -7.17 6.71
CA PRO A 46 -3.71 -7.40 5.96
C PRO A 46 -3.35 -7.48 4.47
N PRO A 47 -4.02 -8.34 3.69
CA PRO A 47 -3.89 -8.30 2.24
C PRO A 47 -4.22 -6.87 1.78
N PRO A 48 -3.62 -6.40 0.68
CA PRO A 48 -4.06 -5.15 0.06
C PRO A 48 -5.58 -5.22 -0.14
N ASN A 49 -6.26 -4.09 0.06
CA ASN A 49 -7.69 -3.97 -0.20
C ASN A 49 -7.93 -4.06 -1.72
N LEU A 50 -7.80 -5.27 -2.27
CA LEU A 50 -8.09 -5.56 -3.65
C LEU A 50 -9.61 -5.54 -3.77
N VAL A 51 -10.14 -4.50 -4.40
CA VAL A 51 -11.54 -4.51 -4.77
C VAL A 51 -11.68 -5.42 -5.98
N PRO A 52 -12.29 -6.61 -5.86
CA PRO A 52 -12.34 -7.56 -6.96
C PRO A 52 -13.11 -6.91 -8.11
N LEU A 53 -12.43 -6.72 -9.25
CA LEU A 53 -13.08 -6.16 -10.43
C LEU A 53 -14.01 -7.22 -11.04
N PRO A 54 -15.21 -6.84 -11.49
CA PRO A 54 -16.07 -7.76 -12.22
C PRO A 54 -15.45 -8.10 -13.58
N ASP A 55 -15.80 -9.27 -14.11
CA ASP A 55 -15.29 -9.78 -15.39
C ASP A 55 -15.41 -8.76 -16.54
N TYR A 56 -16.52 -8.03 -16.58
CA TYR A 56 -16.79 -7.01 -17.61
C TYR A 56 -15.90 -5.75 -17.51
N LEU A 57 -15.05 -5.61 -16.48
CA LEU A 57 -14.04 -4.55 -16.37
C LEU A 57 -12.61 -5.12 -16.41
N SER A 58 -12.44 -6.43 -16.22
CA SER A 58 -11.13 -7.08 -16.11
C SER A 58 -10.69 -7.84 -17.35
N HIS A 59 -11.24 -7.51 -18.53
CA HIS A 59 -10.87 -8.12 -19.81
C HIS A 59 -10.35 -7.07 -20.80
N CYS A 60 -9.65 -7.55 -21.83
CA CYS A 60 -9.24 -6.74 -22.98
C CYS A 60 -10.40 -6.61 -23.94
N VAL A 61 -10.63 -5.39 -24.41
CA VAL A 61 -11.69 -5.08 -25.37
C VAL A 61 -11.22 -5.43 -26.77
N GLU A 62 -11.95 -6.33 -27.44
CA GLU A 62 -11.70 -6.71 -28.83
C GLU A 62 -12.77 -6.10 -29.75
N GLY A 63 -12.57 -4.82 -30.12
CA GLY A 63 -13.53 -4.04 -30.90
C GLY A 63 -14.49 -3.20 -30.04
N GLN A 64 -15.16 -2.21 -30.63
CA GLN A 64 -15.94 -1.22 -29.89
C GLN A 64 -17.41 -1.22 -30.33
N VAL A 65 -18.31 -1.61 -29.42
CA VAL A 65 -19.77 -1.43 -29.55
C VAL A 65 -20.15 0.01 -29.17
N TYR A 66 -19.41 0.61 -28.24
CA TYR A 66 -19.58 2.01 -27.82
C TYR A 66 -18.23 2.65 -27.52
N HIS A 67 -18.13 3.95 -27.84
CA HIS A 67 -16.93 4.77 -27.66
C HIS A 67 -17.30 6.19 -27.22
N SER A 68 -16.73 6.65 -26.10
CA SER A 68 -16.91 8.02 -25.60
C SER A 68 -15.71 8.53 -24.81
N HIS A 69 -15.50 9.85 -24.84
CA HIS A 69 -14.38 10.55 -24.19
C HIS A 69 -14.83 11.67 -23.22
N PRO A 70 -15.51 11.36 -22.11
CA PRO A 70 -15.82 12.38 -21.11
C PRO A 70 -14.54 12.86 -20.39
N ASN A 71 -14.55 14.11 -19.93
CA ASN A 71 -13.48 14.65 -19.10
C ASN A 71 -13.86 14.61 -17.62
N LEU A 72 -12.98 14.05 -16.78
CA LEU A 72 -13.13 13.94 -15.34
C LEU A 72 -12.10 14.83 -14.65
N THR A 73 -12.59 15.82 -13.90
CA THR A 73 -11.77 16.63 -12.99
C THR A 73 -12.07 16.23 -11.56
N ILE A 74 -11.04 15.91 -10.78
CA ILE A 74 -11.14 15.65 -9.34
C ILE A 74 -10.46 16.79 -8.60
N SER A 75 -11.14 17.36 -7.61
CA SER A 75 -10.56 18.34 -6.69
C SER A 75 -10.61 17.80 -5.27
N ILE A 76 -9.47 17.81 -4.58
CA ILE A 76 -9.34 17.40 -3.19
C ILE A 76 -8.91 18.62 -2.39
N ASN A 77 -9.75 19.08 -1.47
CA ASN A 77 -9.52 20.29 -0.67
C ASN A 77 -9.20 21.53 -1.53
N GLY A 78 -9.84 21.66 -2.69
CA GLY A 78 -9.66 22.78 -3.62
C GLY A 78 -8.40 22.67 -4.50
N ALA A 79 -7.59 21.63 -4.34
CA ALA A 79 -6.46 21.36 -5.23
C ALA A 79 -6.84 20.34 -6.31
N ASN A 80 -6.47 20.61 -7.56
CA ASN A 80 -6.69 19.67 -8.67
C ASN A 80 -5.85 18.41 -8.44
N PHE A 81 -6.51 17.26 -8.53
CA PHE A 81 -5.89 15.96 -8.47
C PHE A 81 -5.67 15.44 -9.89
N ALA A 82 -4.40 15.28 -10.26
CA ALA A 82 -4.02 14.68 -11.52
C ALA A 82 -4.39 13.19 -11.53
N LEU A 83 -5.17 12.75 -12.52
CA LEU A 83 -5.46 11.34 -12.68
C LEU A 83 -4.18 10.62 -13.12
N PRO A 84 -3.83 9.46 -12.57
CA PRO A 84 -2.77 8.66 -13.17
C PRO A 84 -3.28 8.09 -14.51
N PRO A 85 -2.38 7.81 -15.48
CA PRO A 85 -2.72 6.88 -16.55
C PRO A 85 -3.13 5.55 -15.92
N SER A 86 -4.13 4.89 -16.49
CA SER A 86 -4.59 3.59 -16.00
C SER A 86 -3.43 2.58 -15.97
N PRO A 87 -2.98 2.10 -14.79
CA PRO A 87 -1.80 1.26 -14.73
C PRO A 87 -2.11 -0.15 -15.22
N GLY A 88 -1.39 -0.64 -16.23
CA GLY A 88 -1.63 -1.96 -16.82
C GLY A 88 -2.69 -2.01 -17.93
N THR A 89 -3.28 -0.87 -18.33
CA THR A 89 -4.13 -0.79 -19.54
C THR A 89 -3.34 -0.54 -20.83
N PHE A 90 -2.08 -0.11 -20.70
CA PHE A 90 -1.19 0.07 -21.85
C PHE A 90 -0.06 -0.95 -21.94
N ASP A 91 0.14 -1.74 -20.89
CA ASP A 91 1.15 -2.79 -20.91
C ASP A 91 0.60 -3.98 -21.71
N ASN A 92 1.09 -4.11 -22.95
CA ASN A 92 0.81 -5.18 -23.93
C ASN A 92 -0.41 -5.01 -24.84
N GLY A 93 -0.98 -3.80 -24.96
CA GLY A 93 -2.07 -3.53 -25.93
C GLY A 93 -3.46 -4.00 -25.52
N CYS A 94 -3.65 -4.36 -24.25
CA CYS A 94 -4.94 -4.74 -23.68
C CYS A 94 -5.70 -3.49 -23.20
N GLN A 95 -6.55 -2.93 -24.05
CA GLN A 95 -7.41 -1.81 -23.66
C GLN A 95 -8.57 -2.33 -22.81
N GLN A 96 -8.69 -1.81 -21.59
CA GLN A 96 -9.81 -2.12 -20.71
C GLN A 96 -11.01 -1.22 -21.05
N PRO A 97 -12.24 -1.65 -20.72
CA PRO A 97 -13.46 -0.93 -21.06
C PRO A 97 -13.50 0.53 -20.62
N ILE A 98 -12.84 0.86 -19.51
CA ILE A 98 -12.70 2.23 -19.02
C ILE A 98 -11.24 2.52 -18.68
N HIS A 99 -10.65 3.55 -19.28
CA HIS A 99 -9.24 3.88 -19.04
C HIS A 99 -8.84 5.34 -19.28
N THR A 100 -7.65 5.75 -18.83
CA THR A 100 -7.03 7.04 -19.14
C THR A 100 -5.68 6.83 -19.81
N HIS A 101 -5.33 7.64 -20.80
CA HIS A 101 -4.00 7.63 -21.43
C HIS A 101 -2.96 8.44 -20.64
N ASP A 102 -3.41 9.45 -19.90
CA ASP A 102 -2.55 10.42 -19.26
C ASP A 102 -3.24 11.10 -18.06
N ALA A 103 -2.62 12.18 -17.57
CA ALA A 103 -3.09 12.94 -16.43
C ALA A 103 -4.04 14.10 -16.73
N THR A 104 -4.48 14.25 -17.98
CA THR A 104 -5.35 15.36 -18.41
C THR A 104 -6.80 15.24 -17.96
N GLY A 105 -7.20 14.05 -17.49
CA GLY A 105 -8.58 13.79 -17.07
C GLY A 105 -9.47 13.21 -18.15
N THR A 106 -8.95 12.94 -19.36
CA THR A 106 -9.75 12.32 -20.43
C THR A 106 -9.97 10.84 -20.14
N LEU A 107 -11.23 10.48 -19.88
CA LEU A 107 -11.66 9.10 -19.64
C LEU A 107 -12.10 8.49 -20.98
N HIS A 108 -11.54 7.34 -21.32
CA HIS A 108 -11.88 6.53 -22.46
C HIS A 108 -12.88 5.47 -22.02
N ILE A 109 -14.10 5.53 -22.55
CA ILE A 109 -15.11 4.48 -22.40
C ILE A 109 -15.20 3.80 -23.77
N GLU A 110 -14.50 2.68 -23.90
CA GLU A 110 -14.28 1.96 -25.16
C GLU A 110 -14.59 0.49 -24.93
N THR A 111 -15.78 0.03 -25.32
CA THR A 111 -16.37 -1.18 -24.74
C THR A 111 -16.87 -2.12 -25.83
N ASP A 112 -16.66 -3.43 -25.67
CA ASP A 112 -17.16 -4.49 -26.56
C ASP A 112 -18.53 -5.06 -26.14
N GLN A 113 -19.05 -4.62 -24.99
CA GLN A 113 -20.33 -5.05 -24.44
C GLN A 113 -21.32 -3.90 -24.39
N ASN A 114 -22.56 -4.15 -24.81
CA ASN A 114 -23.64 -3.18 -24.70
C ASN A 114 -24.19 -3.15 -23.26
N ARG A 115 -23.58 -2.33 -22.41
CA ARG A 115 -24.01 -2.13 -21.02
C ARG A 115 -23.73 -0.71 -20.54
N ASP A 116 -24.33 -0.37 -19.41
CA ASP A 116 -24.01 0.84 -18.70
C ASP A 116 -22.68 0.69 -17.94
N TYR A 117 -21.83 1.69 -18.11
CA TYR A 117 -20.57 1.89 -17.39
C TYR A 117 -20.70 3.15 -16.55
N THR A 118 -20.28 3.07 -15.29
CA THR A 118 -20.49 4.14 -14.32
C THR A 118 -19.18 4.78 -13.90
N LEU A 119 -19.24 5.99 -13.35
CA LEU A 119 -18.08 6.61 -12.69
C LEU A 119 -17.57 5.76 -11.51
N GLY A 120 -18.45 4.97 -10.87
CA GLY A 120 -18.07 4.03 -9.83
C GLY A 120 -17.16 2.91 -10.33
N ASP A 121 -17.36 2.45 -11.56
CA ASP A 121 -16.52 1.43 -12.20
C ASP A 121 -15.09 1.94 -12.43
N TRP A 122 -14.96 3.20 -12.86
CA TRP A 122 -13.68 3.89 -12.92
C TRP A 122 -12.98 3.98 -11.56
N PHE A 123 -13.70 4.39 -10.51
CA PHE A 123 -13.11 4.44 -9.17
C PHE A 123 -12.70 3.07 -8.63
N ARG A 124 -13.41 2.01 -9.05
CA ARG A 124 -13.06 0.63 -8.72
C ARG A 124 -11.72 0.22 -9.32
N TYR A 125 -11.50 0.64 -10.56
CA TYR A 125 -10.23 0.47 -11.24
C TYR A 125 -9.11 1.25 -10.54
N LEU A 126 -9.34 2.52 -10.22
CA LEU A 126 -8.37 3.37 -9.52
C LEU A 126 -7.97 2.77 -8.16
N GLN A 127 -8.92 2.16 -7.44
CA GLN A 127 -8.72 1.52 -6.13
C GLN A 127 -7.78 0.30 -6.16
N LEU A 128 -7.75 -0.45 -7.26
CA LEU A 128 -6.88 -1.63 -7.41
C LEU A 128 -5.39 -1.27 -7.44
N TYR A 129 -5.06 -0.08 -7.92
CA TYR A 129 -3.68 0.33 -8.15
C TYR A 129 -3.15 1.32 -7.12
N SER A 130 -4.05 1.94 -6.38
CA SER A 130 -3.69 2.87 -5.34
C SER A 130 -3.44 2.15 -4.01
N ASP A 131 -2.18 2.11 -3.59
CA ASP A 131 -1.88 2.43 -2.19
C ASP A 131 -2.29 3.91 -2.01
N PHE A 132 -3.60 4.18 -1.85
CA PHE A 132 -4.20 5.52 -1.71
C PHE A 132 -3.68 6.16 -0.41
N ARG A 133 -2.42 6.58 -0.42
CA ARG A 133 -1.90 7.52 0.55
C ARG A 133 -2.04 8.90 -0.07
N PRO A 134 -2.96 9.73 0.44
CA PRO A 134 -2.87 11.15 0.17
C PRO A 134 -1.46 11.59 0.59
N GLN A 135 -0.70 12.22 -0.31
CA GLN A 135 0.64 12.74 -0.01
C GLN A 135 0.63 13.78 1.13
N SER A 136 -0.54 14.19 1.63
CA SER A 136 -0.71 15.07 2.78
C SER A 136 -0.65 14.39 4.16
N ARG A 137 -0.69 13.05 4.28
CA ARG A 137 -0.65 12.36 5.58
C ARG A 137 0.75 12.00 6.08
N ARG A 138 1.71 12.92 5.95
CA ARG A 138 2.95 12.80 6.75
C ARG A 138 2.86 13.44 8.12
N ASN A 139 1.96 14.39 8.40
CA ASN A 139 1.79 14.96 9.74
C ASN A 139 0.39 15.60 9.91
N THR A 140 -0.60 14.89 10.49
CA THR A 140 -1.71 15.40 11.34
C THR A 140 -2.94 14.45 11.37
N PRO A 141 -3.53 14.14 12.54
CA PRO A 141 -4.96 13.85 12.68
C PRO A 141 -5.75 15.15 13.02
N PRO A 142 -7.11 15.22 12.99
CA PRO A 142 -8.12 14.14 12.90
C PRO A 142 -9.30 14.39 11.92
N LYS A 143 -10.14 13.33 11.77
CA LYS A 143 -11.57 13.25 11.43
C LYS A 143 -12.24 14.45 10.73
N HIS A 144 -12.74 14.27 9.50
CA HIS A 144 -14.06 14.78 9.06
C HIS A 144 -14.59 13.97 7.88
N ASP A 145 -15.91 13.76 7.88
CA ASP A 145 -16.71 13.01 6.91
C ASP A 145 -16.45 13.41 5.45
N CYS A 146 -16.19 12.41 4.60
CA CYS A 146 -16.29 12.60 3.15
C CYS A 146 -17.78 12.63 2.75
N LYS A 147 -18.37 13.82 2.68
CA LYS A 147 -19.61 14.03 1.93
C LYS A 147 -19.29 14.24 0.46
N TRP A 148 -19.71 13.30 -0.38
CA TRP A 148 -19.74 13.47 -1.84
C TRP A 148 -20.96 14.31 -2.23
N GLN A 149 -20.74 15.45 -2.87
CA GLN A 149 -21.80 16.22 -3.54
C GLN A 149 -21.56 16.13 -5.04
N SER A 150 -22.41 15.40 -5.76
CA SER A 150 -22.53 15.58 -7.21
C SER A 150 -23.32 16.85 -7.47
N ARG A 151 -22.84 17.68 -8.39
CA ARG A 151 -23.63 18.75 -8.99
C ARG A 151 -23.78 18.38 -10.45
N TYR A 152 -25.03 18.15 -10.85
CA TYR A 152 -25.46 18.08 -12.25
C TYR A 152 -25.43 19.48 -12.86
#